data_AF-A0A947NMH8-F1
#
_entry.id   AF-A0A947NMH8-F1
#
_cell.length_a   1.000
_cell.length_b   1.000
_cell.length_c   1.000
_cell.angle_alpha   90.00
_cell.angle_beta   90.00
_cell.angle_gamma   90.00
#
_symmetry.space_group_name_H-M   'P 1'
#
loop_
_entity.id
_entity.type
_entity.pdbx_description
1 polymer ?
#
loop_
_entity_poly.entity_id
_entity_poly.type
_entity_poly.pdbx_seq_one_letter_code
_entity_poly.pdbx_strand_id
1 'polypeptide(L)'
;HGASGNEYRNLMAPYLLQWEGVKLAKKLNCEIYDFWGIAPLVRNKKQGTKSKRVETCFHNLCWQGDHRWTGVTRFKAGFGGEVREYPQAVDLVLNKFIYYFYRLAKRLVH
;
A
#
# COMPACT_ATOMS: atom_id res chain seq x y z
N HIS A 1 -1.01 -0.85 -12.75
CA HIS A 1 0.25 -0.07 -12.73
C HIS A 1 -0.02 1.32 -13.28
N GLY A 2 0.63 2.36 -12.75
CA GLY A 2 0.47 3.75 -13.21
C GLY A 2 1.83 4.44 -13.25
N ALA A 3 2.02 5.31 -14.23
CA ALA A 3 3.24 6.11 -14.39
C ALA A 3 2.85 7.53 -14.78
N SER A 4 3.67 8.50 -14.38
CA SER A 4 3.51 9.90 -14.77
C SER A 4 4.88 10.49 -15.08
N GLY A 5 4.96 11.29 -16.15
CA GLY A 5 6.15 12.06 -16.46
C GLY A 5 6.47 13.09 -15.36
N ASN A 6 7.72 13.56 -15.34
CA ASN A 6 8.13 14.67 -14.47
C ASN A 6 7.79 16.03 -15.06
N GLU A 7 7.62 16.10 -16.38
CA GLU A 7 7.15 17.27 -17.10
C GLU A 7 5.68 17.52 -16.74
N TYR A 8 5.33 18.77 -16.46
CA TYR A 8 3.95 19.20 -16.17
C TYR A 8 3.25 18.54 -14.97
N ARG A 9 4.01 18.17 -13.92
CA ARG A 9 3.43 17.60 -12.67
C ARG A 9 2.36 18.50 -12.01
N ASN A 10 2.44 19.80 -12.22
CA ASN A 10 1.46 20.79 -11.73
C ASN A 10 0.07 20.61 -12.36
N LEU A 11 -0.05 19.96 -13.52
CA LEU A 11 -1.35 19.65 -14.13
C LEU A 11 -2.10 18.54 -13.40
N MET A 12 -1.43 17.84 -12.46
CA MET A 12 -2.03 16.80 -11.62
C MET A 12 -2.72 15.70 -12.47
N ALA A 13 -2.20 15.41 -13.67
CA ALA A 13 -2.76 14.41 -14.59
C ALA A 13 -3.08 13.04 -13.93
N PRO A 14 -2.28 12.53 -12.97
CA PRO A 14 -2.63 11.30 -12.25
C PRO A 14 -3.94 11.38 -11.46
N TYR A 15 -4.28 12.56 -10.93
CA TYR A 15 -5.55 12.74 -10.21
C TYR A 15 -6.75 12.62 -11.13
N LEU A 16 -6.70 13.28 -12.30
CA LEU A 16 -7.75 13.19 -13.31
C LEU A 16 -7.93 11.75 -13.79
N LEU A 17 -6.83 11.04 -14.08
CA LEU A 17 -6.87 9.65 -14.54
C LEU A 17 -7.59 8.74 -13.53
N GLN A 18 -7.24 8.84 -12.24
CA GLN A 18 -7.89 8.03 -11.20
C GLN A 18 -9.36 8.41 -11.03
N TRP A 19 -9.70 9.70 -11.11
CA TRP A 19 -11.09 10.16 -11.02
C TRP A 19 -11.96 9.64 -12.18
N GLU A 20 -11.43 9.66 -13.41
CA GLU A 20 -12.11 9.03 -14.56
C GLU A 20 -12.27 7.52 -14.35
N GLY A 21 -11.26 6.86 -13.76
CA GLY A 21 -11.34 5.45 -13.38
C GLY A 21 -12.49 5.15 -12.41
N VAL A 22 -12.65 5.98 -11.36
CA VAL A 22 -13.76 5.87 -10.39
C VAL A 22 -15.11 6.08 -11.08
N LYS A 23 -15.24 7.10 -11.94
CA LYS A 23 -16.48 7.34 -12.71
C LYS A 23 -16.81 6.18 -13.64
N LEU A 24 -15.82 5.60 -14.31
CA LEU A 24 -16.01 4.44 -15.18
C LEU A 24 -16.47 3.21 -14.39
N ALA A 25 -15.84 2.93 -13.24
CA ALA A 25 -16.24 1.84 -12.36
C ALA A 25 -17.71 1.99 -11.93
N LYS A 26 -18.11 3.21 -11.54
CA LYS A 26 -19.51 3.51 -11.22
C LYS A 26 -20.45 3.29 -12.40
N LYS A 27 -20.06 3.72 -13.62
CA LYS A 27 -20.83 3.50 -14.85
C LYS A 27 -21.02 2.02 -15.19
N LEU A 28 -20.03 1.19 -14.83
CA LEU A 28 -20.07 -0.27 -15.01
C LEU A 28 -20.76 -1.00 -13.85
N ASN A 29 -21.41 -0.28 -12.93
CA ASN A 29 -22.04 -0.83 -11.72
C ASN A 29 -21.06 -1.61 -10.83
N CYS A 30 -19.77 -1.24 -10.82
CA CYS A 30 -18.82 -1.77 -9.85
C CYS A 30 -19.07 -1.13 -8.48
N GLU A 31 -19.13 -1.96 -7.44
CA GLU A 31 -19.33 -1.51 -6.06
C GLU A 31 -18.01 -1.01 -5.41
N ILE A 32 -16.87 -1.51 -5.91
CA ILE A 32 -15.56 -1.28 -5.30
C ILE A 32 -14.58 -0.81 -6.37
N TYR A 33 -13.83 0.25 -6.06
CA TYR A 33 -12.65 0.68 -6.80
C TYR A 33 -11.41 0.51 -5.91
N ASP A 34 -10.58 -0.47 -6.21
CA ASP A 34 -9.39 -0.78 -5.42
C ASP A 34 -8.17 0.01 -5.90
N PHE A 35 -7.64 0.88 -5.02
CA PHE A 35 -6.41 1.64 -5.26
C PHE A 35 -5.14 0.81 -5.02
N TRP A 36 -5.23 -0.41 -4.49
CA TRP A 36 -4.13 -1.29 -4.10
C TRP A 36 -3.29 -0.76 -2.92
N GLY A 37 -2.19 -1.45 -2.62
CA GLY A 37 -1.38 -1.28 -1.42
C GLY A 37 -0.91 0.15 -1.08
N ILE A 38 -0.86 0.41 0.21
CA ILE A 38 -0.40 1.66 0.84
C ILE A 38 0.80 1.39 1.75
N ALA A 39 1.46 2.44 2.23
CA ALA A 39 2.47 2.33 3.27
C ALA A 39 1.87 1.69 4.53
N PRO A 40 2.67 0.92 5.31
CA PRO A 40 2.20 0.30 6.53
C PRO A 40 1.59 1.32 7.49
N LEU A 41 0.39 0.99 7.98
CA LEU A 41 -0.31 1.81 8.96
C LEU A 41 0.45 1.89 10.28
N VAL A 42 0.26 3.00 10.99
CA VAL A 42 0.68 3.09 12.39
C VAL A 42 -0.31 2.26 13.21
N ARG A 43 0.10 1.08 13.68
CA ARG A 43 -0.70 0.33 14.65
C ARG A 43 -0.68 1.06 15.98
N ASN A 44 -1.85 1.25 16.60
CA ASN A 44 -1.97 1.67 17.99
C ASN A 44 -1.10 0.76 18.85
N LYS A 45 0.03 1.27 19.33
CA LYS A 45 0.86 0.55 20.28
C LYS A 45 0.15 0.56 21.63
N LYS A 46 0.29 -0.54 22.37
CA LYS A 46 -0.01 -0.58 23.80
C LYS A 46 0.63 0.66 24.46
N GLN A 47 -0.16 1.42 25.21
CA GLN A 47 0.27 2.62 25.93
C GLN A 47 1.62 2.36 26.62
N GLY A 48 2.65 3.16 26.32
CA GLY A 48 3.94 3.10 27.01
C GLY A 48 5.19 2.82 26.15
N THR A 49 5.06 2.46 24.88
CA THR A 49 6.24 2.26 23.99
C THR A 49 6.43 3.45 23.05
N LYS A 50 7.40 4.34 23.37
CA LYS A 50 7.82 5.45 22.49
C LYS A 50 8.19 4.90 21.11
N SER A 51 7.35 5.16 20.10
CA SER A 51 7.65 4.79 18.72
C SER A 51 8.67 5.77 18.16
N LYS A 52 9.85 5.27 17.80
CA LYS A 52 10.93 6.06 17.19
C LYS A 52 10.71 6.32 15.68
N ARG A 53 9.54 5.96 15.12
CA ARG A 53 9.24 6.11 13.69
C ARG A 53 8.48 7.42 13.45
N VAL A 54 8.81 8.09 12.34
CA VAL A 54 8.10 9.29 11.88
C VAL A 54 6.71 8.89 11.43
N GLU A 55 5.69 9.51 12.01
CA GLU A 55 4.28 9.25 11.67
C GLU A 55 3.79 10.36 10.75
N THR A 56 3.00 10.01 9.73
CA THR A 56 2.37 10.97 8.82
C THR A 56 0.89 10.66 8.73
N CYS A 57 0.07 11.69 8.96
CA CYS A 57 -1.38 11.58 8.90
C CYS A 57 -1.95 12.53 7.84
N PHE A 58 -2.95 12.07 7.10
CA PHE A 58 -3.70 12.87 6.14
C PHE A 58 -5.14 12.35 6.06
N HIS A 59 -6.11 13.26 6.20
CA HIS A 59 -7.52 12.92 6.38
C HIS A 59 -7.73 11.91 7.53
N ASN A 60 -8.39 10.78 7.26
CA ASN A 60 -8.70 9.71 8.20
C ASN A 60 -7.63 8.60 8.23
N LEU A 61 -6.43 8.84 7.70
CA LEU A 61 -5.38 7.83 7.54
C LEU A 61 -4.04 8.27 8.13
N CYS A 62 -3.40 7.39 8.93
CA CYS A 62 -2.06 7.58 9.48
C CYS A 62 -1.15 6.39 9.13
N TRP A 63 0.05 6.67 8.64
CA TRP A 63 1.02 5.66 8.20
C TRP A 63 2.45 6.04 8.57
N GLN A 64 3.38 5.10 8.36
CA GLN A 64 4.80 5.29 8.59
C GLN A 64 5.39 6.24 7.55
N GLY A 65 5.74 7.46 7.96
CA GLY A 65 6.19 8.55 7.09
C GLY A 65 7.54 8.29 6.42
N ASP A 66 8.38 7.49 7.06
CA ASP A 66 9.69 7.04 6.55
C ASP A 66 9.60 5.97 5.45
N HIS A 67 8.40 5.46 5.14
CA HIS A 67 8.22 4.41 4.16
C HIS A 67 8.31 4.92 2.71
N ARG A 68 8.89 4.11 1.79
CA ARG A 68 9.02 4.45 0.36
C ARG A 68 7.68 4.80 -0.31
N TRP A 69 6.59 4.23 0.17
CA TRP A 69 5.24 4.46 -0.37
C TRP A 69 4.49 5.64 0.26
N THR A 70 5.14 6.48 1.07
CA THR A 70 4.50 7.65 1.70
C THR A 70 3.82 8.58 0.70
N GLY A 71 4.50 8.93 -0.41
CA GLY A 71 3.93 9.80 -1.43
C GLY A 71 2.69 9.19 -2.12
N VAL A 72 2.77 7.89 -2.46
CA VAL A 72 1.66 7.14 -3.07
C VAL A 72 0.49 6.99 -2.09
N THR A 73 0.79 6.81 -0.81
CA THR A 73 -0.23 6.68 0.25
C THR A 73 -0.97 7.99 0.44
N ARG A 74 -0.25 9.11 0.51
CA ARG A 74 -0.83 10.46 0.57
C ARG A 74 -1.73 10.73 -0.63
N PHE A 75 -1.29 10.36 -1.83
CA PHE A 75 -2.08 10.50 -3.05
C PHE A 75 -3.41 9.76 -2.94
N LYS A 76 -3.39 8.48 -2.55
CA LYS A 76 -4.59 7.64 -2.39
C LYS A 76 -5.51 8.14 -1.29
N ALA A 77 -4.96 8.54 -0.14
CA ALA A 77 -5.74 9.11 0.97
C ALA A 77 -6.53 10.36 0.57
N GLY A 78 -6.09 11.09 -0.47
CA GLY A 78 -6.83 12.22 -1.05
C GLY A 78 -8.16 11.85 -1.72
N PHE A 79 -8.34 10.60 -2.16
CA PHE A 79 -9.60 10.11 -2.75
C PHE A 79 -10.58 9.58 -1.70
N GLY A 80 -10.17 9.48 -0.45
CA GLY A 80 -10.96 8.90 0.64
C GLY A 80 -11.06 7.37 0.56
N GLY A 81 -12.17 6.82 1.05
CA GLY A 81 -12.42 5.38 1.11
C GLY A 81 -11.98 4.71 2.41
N GLU A 82 -11.88 3.38 2.37
CA GLU A 82 -11.55 2.53 3.52
C GLU A 82 -10.27 1.73 3.26
N VAL A 83 -9.51 1.45 4.32
CA VAL A 83 -8.38 0.53 4.24
C VAL A 83 -8.82 -0.89 4.59
N ARG A 84 -8.44 -1.84 3.73
CA ARG A 84 -8.65 -3.27 3.94
C ARG A 84 -7.30 -3.97 4.10
N GLU A 85 -7.15 -4.73 5.18
CA GLU A 85 -5.98 -5.59 5.41
C GLU A 85 -6.34 -7.01 4.94
N TYR A 86 -5.58 -7.52 3.97
CA TYR A 86 -5.74 -8.89 3.46
C TYR A 86 -4.86 -9.86 4.26
N PRO A 87 -5.24 -11.16 4.34
CA PRO A 87 -4.38 -12.18 4.91
C PRO A 87 -3.02 -12.21 4.19
N GLN A 88 -1.96 -12.47 4.95
CA GLN A 88 -0.62 -12.58 4.39
C GLN A 88 -0.54 -13.79 3.46
N ALA A 89 0.40 -13.72 2.50
CA ALA A 89 0.71 -14.85 1.64
C ALA A 89 1.15 -16.06 2.49
N VAL A 90 0.54 -17.21 2.23
CA VAL A 90 0.88 -18.48 2.88
C VAL A 90 1.58 -19.37 1.86
N ASP A 91 2.77 -19.86 2.21
CA ASP A 91 3.50 -20.81 1.38
C ASP A 91 2.94 -22.23 1.58
N LEU A 92 2.39 -22.83 0.52
CA LEU A 92 1.99 -24.22 0.52
C LEU A 92 3.20 -25.11 0.21
N VAL A 93 3.71 -25.81 1.22
CA VAL A 93 4.89 -26.68 1.08
C VAL A 93 4.50 -27.99 0.41
N LEU A 94 4.78 -28.12 -0.89
CA LEU A 94 4.52 -29.34 -1.67
C LEU A 94 5.47 -30.48 -1.30
N ASN A 95 6.76 -30.18 -1.06
CA ASN A 95 7.76 -31.15 -0.63
C ASN A 95 8.62 -30.56 0.50
N LYS A 96 8.57 -31.21 1.67
CA LYS A 96 9.25 -30.76 2.89
C LYS A 96 10.77 -30.74 2.75
N PHE A 97 11.36 -31.67 1.99
CA PHE A 97 12.82 -31.78 1.85
C PHE A 97 13.40 -30.64 1.01
N ILE A 98 12.84 -30.40 -0.18
CA ILE A 98 13.29 -29.31 -1.06
C ILE A 98 13.07 -27.96 -0.37
N TYR A 99 11.93 -27.79 0.31
CA TYR A 99 11.63 -26.56 1.03
C TYR A 99 12.60 -26.32 2.20
N TYR A 100 13.04 -27.37 2.89
CA TYR A 100 14.07 -27.25 3.93
C TYR A 100 15.40 -26.73 3.36
N PHE A 101 15.88 -27.31 2.26
CA PHE A 101 17.10 -26.83 1.60
C PHE A 101 16.96 -25.42 1.04
N TYR A 102 15.80 -25.08 0.46
CA TYR A 102 15.49 -23.71 0.03
C TYR A 102 15.60 -22.72 1.19
N ARG A 103 15.01 -23.04 2.35
CA ARG A 103 15.10 -22.19 3.54
C ARG A 103 16.51 -22.07 4.10
N LEU A 104 17.32 -23.13 4.01
CA LEU A 104 18.72 -23.10 4.40
C LEU A 104 19.53 -22.17 3.47
N ALA A 105 19.38 -22.35 2.15
CA ALA A 105 20.06 -21.54 1.15
C ALA A 105 19.69 -20.05 1.26
N LYS A 106 18.39 -19.74 1.43
CA LYS A 106 17.91 -18.37 1.60
C LYS A 106 18.51 -17.67 2.83
N ARG A 107 18.77 -18.41 3.90
CA ARG A 107 19.42 -17.86 5.12
C ARG A 107 20.91 -17.59 4.95
N LEU A 108 21.58 -18.26 4.01
CA LEU A 108 23.01 -18.07 3.75
C LEU A 108 23.29 -16.93 2.77
N VAL A 109 22.28 -16.50 2.01
CA VAL A 109 22.36 -15.44 0.98
C VAL A 109 21.87 -14.08 1.50
N HIS A 110 21.50 -14.00 2.79
CA HIS A 110 21.10 -12.77 3.49
C HIS A 110 22.00 -12.56 4.70
#